data_AF-A0A482VES2-F1
#
_entry.id   AF-A0A482VES2-F1
#
_cell.length_a   1.000
_cell.length_b   1.000
_cell.length_c   1.000
_cell.angle_alpha   90.00
_cell.angle_beta   90.00
_cell.angle_gamma   90.00
#
_symmetry.space_group_name_H-M   'P 1'
#
loop_
_entity.id
_entity.type
_entity.pdbx_description
1 polymer ?
#
loop_
_entity_poly.entity_id
_entity_poly.type
_entity_poly.pdbx_seq_one_letter_code
_entity_poly.pdbx_strand_id
1 'polypeptide(L)'
;AIAQEYLMECIIQVFPDEFHIKTLNPFLKSCAELEAGVNVKNIVISLMERLASFSQRTDALGSEGATILQEVQLFEVFSDQVASIIANRQYLPPEDMIALQVALVNLALKCYPDRIDYIDKVMLTSVEVFQRLGLEHLETNSLVAKELQKLLKIPLDNYNNLLIILKLKHYAGLMQHLDYAGRKLLSIYILNNALENETVIPSQEETEQALNLLSTLVNDKEDQPLGEVDLEELAEEQCLLARFIHQLRSSVADDQYLILTAARKILGSGGPQRMKYTLPPLLFQAYLLAYKYKELKDEKWEKKCQKIFQFCHSTITALVKAELAELPLRLFLQGALAIDQIGFENHETVAYEFMSQAFSLYEDEISDSKAQLAAITLIVGTLEQISCFSEENSDPLRTQCALAASKLLKKPDQCRGVATCSHLFWSGKSLASNREETHDGKRVVECLKKGLRIAKQCMDVSVQVQLFVELLNHYIYFFEKGNDQVSVQVLNQVIGKIKEELPNLESSDETEQITKHFNNTLEHLRSRLETPDADGVSYEGLEI
;
A
#
# COMPACT_ATOMS: atom_id res chain seq x y z
N ALA A 1 16.13 -55.75 -7.22
CA ALA A 1 15.75 -54.32 -7.36
C ALA A 1 15.42 -53.93 -8.81
N ILE A 2 16.40 -53.76 -9.71
CA ILE A 2 16.19 -53.20 -11.08
C ILE A 2 15.10 -53.94 -11.88
N ALA A 3 15.09 -55.28 -11.86
CA ALA A 3 14.08 -56.06 -12.57
C ALA A 3 12.66 -55.85 -12.02
N GLN A 4 12.51 -55.69 -10.69
CA GLN A 4 11.21 -55.45 -10.07
C GLN A 4 10.69 -54.05 -10.42
N GLU A 5 11.57 -53.04 -10.42
CA GLU A 5 11.22 -51.67 -10.79
C GLU A 5 10.68 -51.59 -12.22
N TYR A 6 11.44 -52.13 -13.17
CA TYR A 6 11.05 -52.13 -14.58
C TYR A 6 9.77 -52.93 -14.85
N LEU A 7 9.61 -54.12 -14.24
CA LEU A 7 8.42 -54.94 -14.44
C LEU A 7 7.15 -54.27 -13.87
N MET A 8 7.24 -53.65 -12.71
CA MET A 8 6.11 -52.93 -12.11
C MET A 8 5.71 -51.72 -12.94
N GLU A 9 6.68 -50.98 -13.48
CA GLU A 9 6.40 -49.87 -14.39
C GLU A 9 5.79 -50.36 -15.71
N CYS A 10 6.28 -51.45 -16.28
CA CYS A 10 5.67 -52.08 -17.46
C CYS A 10 4.23 -52.53 -17.21
N ILE A 11 3.92 -53.07 -16.02
CA ILE A 11 2.53 -53.41 -15.67
C ILE A 11 1.66 -52.16 -15.71
N ILE A 12 2.12 -51.05 -15.11
CA ILE A 12 1.38 -49.78 -15.14
C ILE A 12 1.20 -49.31 -16.58
N GLN A 13 2.24 -49.35 -17.43
CA GLN A 13 2.23 -48.83 -18.79
C GLN A 13 1.42 -49.68 -19.79
N VAL A 14 1.51 -51.00 -19.71
CA VAL A 14 0.95 -51.92 -20.73
C VAL A 14 -0.53 -52.22 -20.48
N PHE A 15 -0.95 -52.38 -19.23
CA PHE A 15 -2.33 -52.78 -18.94
C PHE A 15 -3.29 -51.57 -18.95
N PRO A 16 -4.55 -51.77 -19.39
CA PRO A 16 -5.59 -50.72 -19.36
C PRO A 16 -5.94 -50.20 -17.97
N ASP A 17 -6.42 -48.96 -17.92
CA ASP A 17 -6.72 -48.22 -16.67
C ASP A 17 -7.79 -48.92 -15.81
N GLU A 18 -8.78 -49.56 -16.44
CA GLU A 18 -9.86 -50.30 -15.76
C GLU A 18 -9.35 -51.49 -14.92
N PHE A 19 -8.30 -52.18 -15.38
CA PHE A 19 -7.71 -53.28 -14.63
C PHE A 19 -7.04 -52.75 -13.37
N HIS A 20 -6.28 -51.65 -13.49
CA HIS A 20 -5.61 -51.01 -12.37
C HIS A 20 -6.59 -50.55 -11.28
N ILE A 21 -7.75 -50.00 -11.66
CA ILE A 21 -8.79 -49.59 -10.69
C ILE A 21 -9.33 -50.81 -9.92
N LYS A 22 -9.61 -51.92 -10.61
CA LYS A 22 -10.15 -53.14 -9.96
C LYS A 22 -9.10 -53.88 -9.13
N THR A 23 -7.82 -53.81 -9.49
CA THR A 23 -6.73 -54.51 -8.80
C THR A 23 -5.83 -53.58 -7.97
N LEU A 24 -6.31 -52.38 -7.63
CA LEU A 24 -5.53 -51.34 -6.95
C LEU A 24 -4.98 -51.81 -5.60
N ASN A 25 -5.83 -52.42 -4.77
CA ASN A 25 -5.46 -52.92 -3.44
C ASN A 25 -4.39 -54.02 -3.49
N PRO A 26 -4.56 -55.10 -4.29
CA PRO A 26 -3.50 -56.08 -4.50
C PRO A 26 -2.19 -55.47 -5.00
N PHE A 27 -2.26 -54.57 -5.98
CA PHE A 27 -1.08 -53.96 -6.58
C PHE A 27 -0.29 -53.12 -5.56
N LEU A 28 -0.97 -52.27 -4.78
CA LEU A 28 -0.34 -51.43 -3.76
C LEU A 28 0.23 -52.25 -2.60
N LYS A 29 -0.42 -53.35 -2.21
CA LYS A 29 0.15 -54.31 -1.25
C LYS A 29 1.42 -54.95 -1.78
N SER A 30 1.44 -55.37 -3.06
CA SER A 30 2.65 -55.88 -3.68
C SER A 30 3.76 -54.82 -3.74
N CYS A 31 3.43 -53.54 -3.95
CA CYS A 31 4.41 -52.44 -3.86
C CYS A 31 5.04 -52.33 -2.45
N ALA A 32 4.28 -52.60 -1.39
CA ALA A 32 4.81 -52.61 -0.02
C ALA A 32 5.77 -53.78 0.25
N GLU A 33 5.60 -54.90 -0.46
CA GLU A 33 6.43 -56.11 -0.36
C GLU A 33 7.70 -56.09 -1.23
N LEU A 34 7.89 -55.06 -2.05
CA LEU A 34 9.07 -54.92 -2.92
C LEU A 34 10.36 -54.77 -2.12
N GLU A 35 11.48 -55.18 -2.73
CA GLU A 35 12.81 -55.08 -2.14
C GLU A 35 13.17 -53.61 -1.79
N ALA A 36 13.93 -53.40 -0.72
CA ALA A 36 14.25 -52.07 -0.19
C ALA A 36 14.97 -51.16 -1.20
N GLY A 37 15.73 -51.74 -2.14
CA GLY A 37 16.43 -51.00 -3.19
C GLY A 37 15.56 -50.57 -4.38
N VAL A 38 14.26 -50.87 -4.38
CA VAL A 38 13.33 -50.47 -5.45
C VAL A 38 12.78 -49.08 -5.17
N ASN A 39 12.84 -48.21 -6.18
CA ASN A 39 12.27 -46.86 -6.13
C ASN A 39 10.73 -46.91 -6.26
N VAL A 40 10.08 -47.22 -5.14
CA VAL A 40 8.61 -47.33 -5.07
C VAL A 40 7.92 -45.98 -5.27
N LYS A 41 8.60 -44.87 -4.99
CA LYS A 41 8.07 -43.53 -5.27
C LYS A 41 7.66 -43.41 -6.73
N ASN A 42 8.57 -43.67 -7.67
CA ASN A 42 8.30 -43.48 -9.09
C ASN A 42 7.15 -44.37 -9.58
N ILE A 43 7.07 -45.62 -9.10
CA ILE A 43 6.01 -46.57 -9.45
C ILE A 43 4.64 -46.05 -8.98
N VAL A 44 4.54 -45.62 -7.72
CA VAL A 44 3.28 -45.15 -7.14
C VAL A 44 2.85 -43.83 -7.77
N ILE A 45 3.78 -42.87 -7.97
CA ILE A 45 3.49 -41.60 -8.63
C ILE A 45 2.99 -41.84 -10.07
N SER A 46 3.66 -42.70 -10.85
CA SER A 46 3.25 -43.01 -12.21
C SER A 46 1.83 -43.59 -12.28
N LEU A 47 1.49 -44.49 -11.35
CA LEU A 47 0.13 -45.03 -11.26
C LEU A 47 -0.90 -43.92 -10.92
N MET A 48 -0.59 -43.06 -9.96
CA MET A 48 -1.48 -41.98 -9.55
C MET A 48 -1.70 -40.96 -10.66
N GLU A 49 -0.64 -40.54 -11.36
CA GLU A 49 -0.74 -39.61 -12.50
C GLU A 49 -1.55 -40.19 -13.65
N ARG A 50 -1.37 -41.49 -13.93
CA ARG A 50 -2.12 -42.21 -14.96
C ARG A 50 -3.61 -42.27 -14.63
N LEU A 51 -3.96 -42.60 -13.39
CA LEU A 51 -5.35 -42.63 -12.93
C LEU A 51 -5.98 -41.25 -12.84
N ALA A 52 -5.23 -40.23 -12.40
CA ALA A 52 -5.69 -38.84 -12.42
C ALA A 52 -6.02 -38.38 -13.85
N SER A 53 -5.15 -38.72 -14.82
CA SER A 53 -5.38 -38.41 -16.24
C SER A 53 -6.53 -39.21 -16.84
N PHE A 54 -6.80 -40.42 -16.33
CA PHE A 54 -7.99 -41.19 -16.71
C PHE A 54 -9.28 -40.55 -16.16
N SER A 55 -9.29 -40.09 -14.92
CA SER A 55 -10.44 -39.39 -14.32
C SER A 55 -10.83 -38.16 -15.15
N GLN A 56 -9.86 -37.29 -15.46
CA GLN A 56 -10.10 -36.08 -16.25
C GLN A 56 -10.63 -36.37 -17.67
N ARG A 57 -10.14 -37.44 -18.32
CA ARG A 57 -10.65 -37.86 -19.64
C ARG A 57 -12.08 -38.37 -19.57
N THR A 58 -12.43 -39.04 -18.47
CA THR A 58 -13.73 -39.69 -18.31
C THR A 58 -14.82 -38.68 -17.95
N ASP A 59 -14.49 -37.66 -17.14
CA ASP A 59 -15.39 -36.53 -16.83
C ASP A 59 -15.76 -35.72 -18.08
N ALA A 60 -14.85 -35.59 -19.06
CA ALA A 60 -15.11 -34.89 -20.32
C ALA A 60 -16.00 -35.67 -21.32
N LEU A 61 -16.10 -36.99 -21.16
CA LEU A 61 -16.77 -37.90 -22.12
C LEU A 61 -18.07 -38.52 -21.58
N GLY A 62 -18.45 -38.24 -20.32
CA GLY A 62 -19.75 -38.64 -19.75
C GLY A 62 -20.04 -40.14 -19.82
N SER A 63 -19.00 -40.99 -19.78
CA SER A 63 -19.11 -42.43 -20.04
C SER A 63 -19.13 -43.29 -18.76
N GLU A 64 -19.47 -44.58 -18.91
CA GLU A 64 -19.56 -45.61 -17.86
C GLU A 64 -18.33 -45.71 -16.92
N GLY A 65 -17.17 -45.18 -17.33
CA GLY A 65 -15.98 -45.10 -16.48
C GLY A 65 -16.14 -44.17 -15.27
N ALA A 66 -17.01 -43.16 -15.33
CA ALA A 66 -17.29 -42.26 -14.20
C ALA A 66 -17.95 -43.00 -13.03
N THR A 67 -18.78 -44.02 -13.34
CA THR A 67 -19.45 -44.85 -12.33
C THR A 67 -18.46 -45.76 -11.60
N ILE A 68 -17.49 -46.34 -12.33
CA ILE A 68 -16.43 -47.20 -11.75
C ILE A 68 -15.49 -46.38 -10.83
N LEU A 69 -15.23 -45.13 -11.18
CA LEU A 69 -14.43 -44.20 -10.38
C LEU A 69 -15.17 -43.70 -9.12
N GLN A 70 -16.50 -43.58 -9.15
CA GLN A 70 -17.29 -43.23 -7.97
C GLN A 70 -17.45 -44.41 -7.00
N GLU A 71 -17.46 -45.66 -7.49
CA GLU A 71 -17.52 -46.85 -6.64
C GLU A 71 -16.24 -47.09 -5.84
N VAL A 72 -15.08 -46.73 -6.42
CA VAL A 72 -13.79 -46.86 -5.75
C VAL A 72 -13.35 -45.48 -5.28
N GLN A 73 -13.44 -45.21 -3.98
CA GLN A 73 -12.89 -43.99 -3.37
C GLN A 73 -11.35 -43.98 -3.50
N LEU A 74 -10.84 -43.67 -4.70
CA LEU A 74 -9.43 -43.80 -5.07
C LEU A 74 -8.53 -43.08 -4.08
N PHE A 75 -8.92 -41.87 -3.67
CA PHE A 75 -8.18 -41.08 -2.72
C PHE A 75 -8.00 -41.80 -1.37
N GLU A 76 -9.07 -42.36 -0.80
CA GLU A 76 -8.99 -43.07 0.50
C GLU A 76 -8.07 -44.29 0.40
N VAL A 77 -8.21 -45.07 -0.68
CA VAL A 77 -7.35 -46.25 -0.88
C VAL A 77 -5.88 -45.84 -1.04
N PHE A 78 -5.58 -44.83 -1.86
CA PHE A 78 -4.21 -44.34 -2.01
C PHE A 78 -3.68 -43.72 -0.71
N SER A 79 -4.49 -42.96 0.02
CA SER A 79 -4.12 -42.36 1.31
C SER A 79 -3.70 -43.42 2.31
N ASP A 80 -4.52 -44.47 2.50
CA ASP A 80 -4.24 -45.54 3.46
C ASP A 80 -3.03 -46.37 3.05
N GLN A 81 -2.89 -46.68 1.75
CA GLN A 81 -1.76 -47.46 1.26
C GLN A 81 -0.45 -46.66 1.29
N VAL A 82 -0.46 -45.38 0.93
CA VAL A 82 0.72 -44.50 1.05
C VAL A 82 1.13 -44.37 2.51
N ALA A 83 0.18 -44.19 3.44
CA ALA A 83 0.46 -44.21 4.87
C ALA A 83 1.08 -45.54 5.33
N SER A 84 0.57 -46.68 4.83
CA SER A 84 1.14 -48.00 5.12
C SER A 84 2.56 -48.17 4.56
N ILE A 85 2.83 -47.69 3.35
CA ILE A 85 4.16 -47.72 2.72
C ILE A 85 5.14 -46.89 3.55
N ILE A 86 4.71 -45.70 3.97
CA ILE A 86 5.46 -44.76 4.83
C ILE A 86 5.72 -45.32 6.23
N ALA A 87 4.85 -46.17 6.75
CA ALA A 87 5.00 -46.79 8.08
C ALA A 87 5.88 -48.05 8.05
N ASN A 88 5.73 -48.89 7.02
CA ASN A 88 6.37 -50.21 6.98
C ASN A 88 7.79 -50.19 6.40
N ARG A 89 8.15 -49.20 5.58
CA ARG A 89 9.50 -49.12 5.00
C ARG A 89 10.47 -48.38 5.92
N GLN A 90 11.49 -49.09 6.40
CA GLN A 90 12.54 -48.56 7.30
C GLN A 90 13.50 -47.55 6.64
N TYR A 91 13.58 -47.50 5.31
CA TYR A 91 14.57 -46.70 4.57
C TYR A 91 13.94 -45.85 3.45
N LEU A 92 12.76 -45.23 3.69
CA LEU A 92 12.24 -44.22 2.76
C LEU A 92 12.82 -42.83 3.13
N PRO A 93 13.55 -42.15 2.22
CA PRO A 93 13.99 -40.79 2.44
C PRO A 93 12.80 -39.84 2.68
N PRO A 94 12.93 -38.82 3.55
CA PRO A 94 11.85 -37.86 3.83
C PRO A 94 11.36 -37.10 2.58
N GLU A 95 12.25 -36.84 1.63
CA GLU A 95 11.92 -36.25 0.32
C GLU A 95 10.95 -37.12 -0.49
N ASP A 96 11.13 -38.44 -0.46
CA ASP A 96 10.26 -39.38 -1.17
C ASP A 96 8.90 -39.51 -0.47
N MET A 97 8.87 -39.40 0.86
CA MET A 97 7.63 -39.39 1.64
C MET A 97 6.76 -38.20 1.25
N ILE A 98 7.35 -37.00 1.17
CA ILE A 98 6.64 -35.78 0.79
C ILE A 98 6.27 -35.81 -0.69
N ALA A 99 7.13 -36.33 -1.58
CA ALA A 99 6.81 -36.45 -2.99
C ALA A 99 5.57 -37.35 -3.24
N LEU A 100 5.39 -38.41 -2.44
CA LEU A 100 4.16 -39.20 -2.45
C LEU A 100 2.94 -38.38 -1.99
N GLN A 101 3.09 -37.54 -0.97
CA GLN A 101 2.03 -36.62 -0.53
C GLN A 101 1.71 -35.56 -1.60
N VAL A 102 2.71 -35.05 -2.31
CA VAL A 102 2.55 -34.13 -3.45
C VAL A 102 1.70 -34.78 -4.55
N ALA A 103 1.99 -36.04 -4.88
CA ALA A 103 1.18 -36.80 -5.83
C ALA A 103 -0.25 -37.03 -5.33
N LEU A 104 -0.45 -37.26 -4.03
CA LEU A 104 -1.77 -37.41 -3.41
C LEU A 104 -2.59 -36.12 -3.50
N VAL A 105 -1.99 -34.96 -3.25
CA VAL A 105 -2.67 -33.66 -3.43
C VAL A 105 -3.05 -33.45 -4.89
N ASN A 106 -2.16 -33.73 -5.84
CA ASN A 106 -2.47 -33.63 -7.27
C ASN A 106 -3.60 -34.58 -7.69
N LEU A 107 -3.62 -35.80 -7.18
CA LEU A 107 -4.70 -36.76 -7.42
C LEU A 107 -6.02 -36.24 -6.84
N ALA A 108 -6.00 -35.75 -5.59
CA ALA A 108 -7.17 -35.20 -4.92
C ALA A 108 -7.76 -34.01 -5.67
N LEU A 109 -6.91 -33.07 -6.11
CA LEU A 109 -7.34 -31.88 -6.85
C LEU A 109 -7.90 -32.22 -8.23
N LYS A 110 -7.31 -33.18 -8.93
CA LYS A 110 -7.76 -33.57 -10.28
C LYS A 110 -9.04 -34.41 -10.27
N CYS A 111 -9.19 -35.28 -9.28
CA CYS A 111 -10.34 -36.20 -9.21
C CYS A 111 -11.50 -35.64 -8.35
N TYR A 112 -11.20 -34.79 -7.36
CA TYR A 112 -12.17 -34.30 -6.37
C TYR A 112 -11.95 -32.79 -6.06
N PRO A 113 -12.10 -31.90 -7.05
CA PRO A 113 -11.81 -30.47 -6.88
C PRO A 113 -12.61 -29.81 -5.74
N ASP A 114 -13.86 -30.24 -5.53
CA ASP A 114 -14.77 -29.67 -4.54
C ASP A 114 -14.49 -30.12 -3.09
N ARG A 115 -13.68 -31.18 -2.89
CA ARG A 115 -13.45 -31.79 -1.57
C ARG A 115 -12.14 -31.31 -0.95
N ILE A 116 -12.22 -30.16 -0.29
CA ILE A 116 -11.09 -29.55 0.44
C ILE A 116 -10.61 -30.45 1.60
N ASP A 117 -11.50 -31.26 2.19
CA ASP A 117 -11.19 -32.18 3.29
C ASP A 117 -10.05 -33.16 2.96
N TYR A 118 -9.98 -33.61 1.70
CA TYR A 118 -8.97 -34.57 1.26
C TYR A 118 -7.58 -33.94 1.25
N ILE A 119 -7.49 -32.67 0.88
CA ILE A 119 -6.22 -31.94 0.91
C ILE A 119 -5.81 -31.70 2.36
N ASP A 120 -6.75 -31.30 3.23
CA ASP A 120 -6.44 -31.11 4.66
C ASP A 120 -5.99 -32.42 5.33
N LYS A 121 -6.56 -33.58 4.94
CA LYS A 121 -6.11 -34.91 5.39
C LYS A 121 -4.68 -35.20 4.93
N VAL A 122 -4.32 -34.93 3.68
CA VAL A 122 -2.94 -35.09 3.19
C VAL A 122 -1.96 -34.17 3.93
N MET A 123 -2.37 -32.93 4.18
CA MET A 123 -1.56 -31.97 4.94
C MET A 123 -1.36 -32.43 6.39
N LEU A 124 -2.41 -32.95 7.05
CA LEU A 124 -2.32 -33.54 8.38
C LEU A 124 -1.33 -34.72 8.41
N THR A 125 -1.45 -35.67 7.48
CA THR A 125 -0.50 -36.80 7.39
C THR A 125 0.93 -36.31 7.17
N SER A 126 1.12 -35.23 6.40
CA SER A 126 2.43 -34.63 6.20
C SER A 126 3.00 -34.03 7.51
N VAL A 127 2.17 -33.37 8.32
CA VAL A 127 2.56 -32.87 9.65
C VAL A 127 2.96 -34.02 10.57
N GLU A 128 2.17 -35.11 10.61
CA GLU A 128 2.46 -36.29 11.42
C GLU A 128 3.80 -36.95 11.00
N VAL A 129 4.10 -36.98 9.70
CA VAL A 129 5.39 -37.47 9.20
C VAL A 129 6.55 -36.60 9.69
N PHE A 130 6.42 -35.27 9.65
CA PHE A 130 7.46 -34.37 10.17
C PHE A 130 7.66 -34.52 11.68
N GLN A 131 6.58 -34.62 12.44
CA GLN A 131 6.65 -34.85 13.89
C GLN A 131 7.32 -36.17 14.23
N ARG A 132 6.99 -37.25 13.50
CA ARG A 132 7.60 -38.57 13.70
C ARG A 132 9.10 -38.59 13.40
N LEU A 133 9.54 -37.79 12.43
CA LEU A 133 10.94 -37.70 12.02
C LEU A 133 11.74 -36.64 12.82
N GLY A 134 11.09 -35.84 13.66
CA GLY A 134 11.74 -34.76 14.41
C GLY A 134 12.29 -33.64 13.53
N LEU A 135 11.68 -33.40 12.37
CA LEU A 135 12.10 -32.37 11.41
C LEU A 135 11.47 -31.02 11.78
N GLU A 136 12.11 -30.30 12.69
CA GLU A 136 11.59 -29.01 13.18
C GLU A 136 11.98 -27.83 12.28
N HIS A 137 13.16 -27.86 11.66
CA HIS A 137 13.66 -26.77 10.82
C HIS A 137 14.23 -27.29 9.49
N LEU A 138 13.60 -26.89 8.38
CA LEU A 138 14.02 -27.28 7.04
C LEU A 138 14.70 -26.11 6.32
N GLU A 139 15.97 -26.27 6.00
CA GLU A 139 16.71 -25.30 5.17
C GLU A 139 16.15 -25.26 3.74
N THR A 140 16.00 -24.06 3.16
CA THR A 140 15.40 -23.82 1.83
C THR A 140 16.04 -24.67 0.72
N ASN A 141 17.35 -24.91 0.81
CA ASN A 141 18.09 -25.63 -0.21
C ASN A 141 17.95 -27.16 -0.12
N SER A 142 17.39 -27.67 0.98
CA SER A 142 17.15 -29.11 1.14
C SER A 142 16.12 -29.62 0.12
N LEU A 143 16.29 -30.86 -0.32
CA LEU A 143 15.36 -31.51 -1.24
C LEU A 143 13.95 -31.65 -0.61
N VAL A 144 13.91 -31.90 0.70
CA VAL A 144 12.69 -31.96 1.52
C VAL A 144 11.94 -30.63 1.50
N ALA A 145 12.63 -29.49 1.68
CA ALA A 145 12.01 -28.17 1.62
C ALA A 145 11.46 -27.84 0.23
N LYS A 146 12.17 -28.21 -0.85
CA LYS A 146 11.68 -28.02 -2.22
C LYS A 146 10.41 -28.80 -2.50
N GLU A 147 10.34 -30.06 -2.06
CA GLU A 147 9.12 -30.86 -2.19
C GLU A 147 7.98 -30.33 -1.31
N LEU A 148 8.27 -29.86 -0.09
CA LEU A 148 7.28 -29.21 0.76
C LEU A 148 6.75 -27.91 0.13
N GLN A 149 7.61 -27.09 -0.48
CA GLN A 149 7.19 -25.90 -1.21
C GLN A 149 6.28 -26.26 -2.40
N LYS A 150 6.56 -27.34 -3.13
CA LYS A 150 5.66 -27.83 -4.18
C LYS A 150 4.31 -28.26 -3.61
N LEU A 151 4.31 -29.00 -2.49
CA LEU A 151 3.10 -29.44 -1.80
C LEU A 151 2.19 -28.26 -1.45
N LEU A 152 2.77 -27.16 -0.98
CA LEU A 152 2.03 -25.96 -0.58
C LEU A 152 1.61 -25.09 -1.78
N LYS A 153 2.40 -25.06 -2.87
CA LYS A 153 2.07 -24.30 -4.09
C LYS A 153 0.95 -24.92 -4.93
N ILE A 154 0.85 -26.24 -4.99
CA ILE A 154 -0.15 -26.92 -5.82
C ILE A 154 -1.59 -26.53 -5.49
N PRO A 155 -2.03 -26.47 -4.21
CA PRO A 155 -3.35 -25.95 -3.87
C PRO A 155 -3.56 -24.49 -4.25
N LEU A 156 -2.53 -23.64 -4.14
CA LEU A 156 -2.58 -22.23 -4.53
C LEU A 156 -2.89 -22.08 -6.02
N ASP A 157 -2.17 -22.82 -6.87
CA ASP A 157 -2.28 -22.71 -8.32
C ASP A 157 -3.60 -23.28 -8.87
N ASN A 158 -4.16 -24.30 -8.22
CA ASN A 158 -5.40 -24.93 -8.67
C ASN A 158 -6.65 -24.18 -8.19
N TYR A 159 -6.68 -23.72 -6.92
CA TYR A 159 -7.86 -23.04 -6.40
C TYR A 159 -7.93 -21.57 -6.80
N ASN A 160 -6.79 -20.90 -7.02
CA ASN A 160 -6.71 -19.47 -7.37
C ASN A 160 -7.50 -18.55 -6.42
N ASN A 161 -7.74 -19.01 -5.19
CA ASN A 161 -8.52 -18.30 -4.19
C ASN A 161 -7.92 -18.54 -2.81
N LEU A 162 -7.36 -17.47 -2.23
CA LEU A 162 -6.74 -17.50 -0.91
C LEU A 162 -7.72 -17.95 0.18
N LEU A 163 -9.01 -17.62 0.08
CA LEU A 163 -10.01 -17.97 1.10
C LEU A 163 -10.20 -19.48 1.28
N ILE A 164 -10.03 -20.26 0.21
CA ILE A 164 -10.10 -21.73 0.30
C ILE A 164 -8.91 -22.27 1.08
N ILE A 165 -7.76 -21.64 0.94
CA ILE A 165 -6.50 -22.06 1.54
C ILE A 165 -6.47 -21.67 3.02
N LEU A 166 -7.06 -20.53 3.38
CA LEU A 166 -7.24 -20.14 4.77
C LEU A 166 -8.12 -21.14 5.55
N LYS A 167 -9.03 -21.86 4.87
CA LYS A 167 -9.84 -22.92 5.50
C LYS A 167 -9.04 -24.18 5.83
N LEU A 168 -7.85 -24.37 5.24
CA LEU A 168 -6.99 -25.52 5.52
C LEU A 168 -6.28 -25.33 6.87
N LYS A 169 -6.69 -26.10 7.87
CA LYS A 169 -6.22 -25.96 9.26
C LYS A 169 -4.72 -26.26 9.39
N HIS A 170 -4.24 -27.24 8.63
CA HIS A 170 -2.87 -27.74 8.75
C HIS A 170 -1.87 -27.03 7.82
N TYR A 171 -2.34 -26.15 6.94
CA TYR A 171 -1.48 -25.42 5.99
C TYR A 171 -0.50 -24.49 6.70
N ALA A 172 -1.00 -23.70 7.66
CA ALA A 172 -0.16 -22.79 8.46
C ALA A 172 0.88 -23.55 9.29
N GLY A 173 0.55 -24.74 9.81
CA GLY A 173 1.48 -25.59 10.56
C GLY A 173 2.64 -26.07 9.70
N LEU A 174 2.36 -26.55 8.48
CA LEU A 174 3.39 -27.00 7.54
C LEU A 174 4.36 -25.88 7.14
N MET A 175 3.83 -24.67 6.93
CA MET A 175 4.65 -23.51 6.60
C MET A 175 5.64 -23.15 7.71
N GLN A 176 5.32 -23.42 8.99
CA GLN A 176 6.21 -23.09 10.11
C GLN A 176 7.50 -23.93 10.13
N HIS A 177 7.48 -25.15 9.58
CA HIS A 177 8.65 -26.02 9.48
C HIS A 177 9.72 -25.54 8.48
N LEU A 178 9.35 -24.66 7.55
CA LEU A 178 10.30 -24.02 6.63
C LEU A 178 11.13 -22.95 7.37
N ASP A 179 12.37 -22.77 6.96
CA ASP A 179 13.22 -21.66 7.37
C ASP A 179 12.65 -20.28 6.95
N TYR A 180 13.30 -19.20 7.41
CA TYR A 180 12.86 -17.84 7.10
C TYR A 180 12.78 -17.56 5.59
N ALA A 181 13.81 -17.96 4.83
CA ALA A 181 13.87 -17.73 3.39
C ALA A 181 12.76 -18.49 2.63
N GLY A 182 12.52 -19.76 2.96
CA GLY A 182 11.45 -20.56 2.36
C GLY A 182 10.06 -20.01 2.68
N ARG A 183 9.84 -19.59 3.93
CA ARG A 183 8.58 -18.93 4.33
C ARG A 183 8.39 -17.59 3.62
N LYS A 184 9.45 -16.78 3.46
CA LYS A 184 9.41 -15.50 2.74
C LYS A 184 9.01 -15.71 1.27
N LEU A 185 9.68 -16.63 0.57
CA LEU A 185 9.37 -16.96 -0.83
C LEU A 185 7.93 -17.45 -1.00
N LEU A 186 7.45 -18.30 -0.09
CA LEU A 186 6.07 -18.78 -0.13
C LEU A 186 5.06 -17.66 0.14
N SER A 187 5.33 -16.77 1.11
CA SER A 187 4.49 -15.60 1.38
C SER A 187 4.36 -14.67 0.17
N ILE A 188 5.48 -14.40 -0.52
CA ILE A 188 5.48 -13.59 -1.76
C ILE A 188 4.66 -14.29 -2.85
N TYR A 189 4.80 -15.61 -2.99
CA TYR A 189 4.03 -16.39 -3.95
C TYR A 189 2.52 -16.35 -3.66
N ILE A 190 2.13 -16.52 -2.40
CA ILE A 190 0.73 -16.40 -1.95
C ILE A 190 0.18 -15.01 -2.25
N LEU A 191 0.96 -13.96 -1.96
CA LEU A 191 0.56 -12.58 -2.25
C LEU A 191 0.36 -12.35 -3.74
N ASN A 192 1.30 -12.78 -4.59
CA ASN A 192 1.17 -12.61 -6.03
C ASN A 192 -0.05 -13.35 -6.58
N ASN A 193 -0.30 -14.59 -6.14
CA ASN A 193 -1.50 -15.33 -6.55
C ASN A 193 -2.80 -14.63 -6.12
N ALA A 194 -2.85 -14.10 -4.88
CA ALA A 194 -4.01 -13.33 -4.41
C ALA A 194 -4.20 -12.01 -5.17
N LEU A 195 -3.10 -11.35 -5.54
CA LEU A 195 -3.08 -10.12 -6.32
C LEU A 195 -3.52 -10.34 -7.77
N GLU A 196 -3.01 -11.37 -8.44
CA GLU A 196 -3.34 -11.73 -9.82
C GLU A 196 -4.79 -12.15 -9.98
N ASN A 197 -5.35 -12.86 -9.00
CA ASN A 197 -6.74 -13.32 -9.00
C ASN A 197 -7.72 -12.34 -8.35
N GLU A 198 -7.26 -11.16 -7.94
CA GLU A 198 -8.07 -10.12 -7.28
C GLU A 198 -8.95 -10.65 -6.12
N THR A 199 -8.39 -11.56 -5.30
CA THR A 199 -9.17 -12.20 -4.22
C THR A 199 -9.55 -11.19 -3.15
N VAL A 200 -10.86 -10.94 -2.98
CA VAL A 200 -11.38 -10.05 -1.95
C VAL A 200 -11.51 -10.77 -0.61
N ILE A 201 -11.02 -10.14 0.47
CA ILE A 201 -11.15 -10.67 1.84
C ILE A 201 -12.23 -9.88 2.60
N PRO A 202 -13.39 -10.50 2.87
CA PRO A 202 -14.56 -9.78 3.40
C PRO A 202 -14.70 -9.79 4.92
N SER A 203 -13.96 -10.62 5.66
CA SER A 203 -14.13 -10.75 7.12
C SER A 203 -12.88 -10.41 7.93
N GLN A 204 -13.10 -10.05 9.20
CA GLN A 204 -12.03 -9.81 10.16
C GLN A 204 -11.19 -11.08 10.39
N GLU A 205 -11.83 -12.23 10.59
CA GLU A 205 -11.14 -13.50 10.88
C GLU A 205 -10.24 -13.92 9.72
N GLU A 206 -10.75 -13.84 8.47
CA GLU A 206 -9.97 -14.17 7.27
C GLU A 206 -8.80 -13.18 7.07
N THR A 207 -8.98 -11.90 7.43
CA THR A 207 -7.91 -10.90 7.39
C THR A 207 -6.81 -11.24 8.39
N GLU A 208 -7.17 -11.59 9.62
CA GLU A 208 -6.20 -11.99 10.65
C GLU A 208 -5.45 -13.26 10.23
N GLN A 209 -6.16 -14.26 9.69
CA GLN A 209 -5.55 -15.49 9.19
C GLN A 209 -4.61 -15.23 8.02
N ALA A 210 -5.02 -14.40 7.04
CA ALA A 210 -4.19 -14.05 5.89
C ALA A 210 -2.91 -13.31 6.32
N LEU A 211 -3.03 -12.31 7.20
CA LEU A 211 -1.85 -11.55 7.67
C LEU A 211 -0.94 -12.41 8.57
N ASN A 212 -1.48 -13.35 9.35
CA ASN A 212 -0.70 -14.30 10.12
C ASN A 212 0.05 -15.30 9.22
N LEU A 213 -0.58 -15.74 8.13
CA LEU A 213 0.08 -16.57 7.12
C LEU A 213 1.27 -15.82 6.49
N LEU A 214 1.09 -14.52 6.24
CA LEU A 214 2.10 -13.61 5.72
C LEU A 214 3.03 -13.03 6.80
N SER A 215 3.07 -13.62 8.00
CA SER A 215 3.79 -13.09 9.16
C SER A 215 5.28 -12.82 8.91
N THR A 216 5.93 -13.50 7.96
CA THR A 216 7.32 -13.23 7.57
C THR A 216 7.51 -11.89 6.87
N LEU A 217 6.49 -11.43 6.13
CA LEU A 217 6.48 -10.13 5.45
C LEU A 217 5.95 -9.02 6.36
N VAL A 218 5.17 -9.38 7.39
CA VAL A 218 4.65 -8.43 8.37
C VAL A 218 5.67 -8.14 9.46
N ASN A 219 6.21 -9.15 10.14
CA ASN A 219 7.09 -8.98 11.30
C ASN A 219 8.52 -9.44 11.02
N ASP A 220 9.49 -8.71 11.56
CA ASP A 220 10.86 -9.20 11.69
C ASP A 220 10.86 -10.32 12.73
N LYS A 221 11.24 -11.54 12.32
CA LYS A 221 11.33 -12.70 13.22
C LYS A 221 12.76 -12.85 13.71
N GLU A 222 12.93 -13.40 14.91
CA GLU A 222 14.26 -13.66 15.50
C GLU A 222 15.12 -14.60 14.63
N ASP A 223 14.49 -15.43 13.80
CA ASP A 223 15.14 -16.33 12.82
C ASP A 223 15.72 -15.63 11.57
N GLN A 224 15.57 -14.31 11.44
CA GLN A 224 16.03 -13.58 10.26
C GLN A 224 17.57 -13.53 10.24
N PRO A 225 18.23 -13.88 9.12
CA PRO A 225 19.67 -13.77 9.02
C PRO A 225 20.08 -12.31 9.28
N LEU A 226 20.99 -12.12 10.23
CA LEU A 226 21.62 -10.83 10.57
C LEU A 226 22.53 -10.40 9.41
N GLY A 227 21.94 -9.94 8.31
CA GLY A 227 22.60 -9.33 7.16
C GLY A 227 22.02 -7.96 6.87
N GLU A 228 22.72 -7.16 6.06
CA GLU A 228 22.14 -5.93 5.50
C GLU A 228 20.91 -6.31 4.68
N VAL A 229 19.74 -5.88 5.13
CA VAL A 229 18.50 -6.05 4.38
C VAL A 229 18.59 -5.13 3.17
N ASP A 230 18.47 -5.70 1.98
CA ASP A 230 18.36 -4.91 0.76
C ASP A 230 17.08 -4.06 0.84
N LEU A 231 17.27 -2.74 0.89
CA LEU A 231 16.19 -1.78 1.02
C LEU A 231 15.30 -1.75 -0.22
N GLU A 232 15.82 -2.14 -1.39
CA GLU A 232 15.06 -2.22 -2.64
C GLU A 232 14.16 -3.47 -2.63
N GLU A 233 14.71 -4.64 -2.27
CA GLU A 233 13.94 -5.89 -2.13
C GLU A 233 12.83 -5.73 -1.09
N LEU A 234 13.15 -5.13 0.07
CA LEU A 234 12.15 -4.84 1.10
C LEU A 234 11.09 -3.86 0.59
N ALA A 235 11.45 -2.87 -0.22
CA ALA A 235 10.46 -1.96 -0.79
C ALA A 235 9.51 -2.69 -1.74
N GLU A 236 10.01 -3.56 -2.62
CA GLU A 236 9.19 -4.36 -3.53
C GLU A 236 8.20 -5.27 -2.77
N GLU A 237 8.68 -5.97 -1.74
CA GLU A 237 7.85 -6.82 -0.88
C GLU A 237 6.75 -6.02 -0.18
N GLN A 238 7.11 -4.88 0.40
CA GLN A 238 6.14 -4.05 1.12
C GLN A 238 5.17 -3.38 0.15
N CYS A 239 5.57 -3.11 -1.10
CA CYS A 239 4.66 -2.68 -2.16
C CYS A 239 3.63 -3.77 -2.51
N LEU A 240 4.02 -5.05 -2.55
CA LEU A 240 3.06 -6.15 -2.73
C LEU A 240 2.05 -6.21 -1.57
N LEU A 241 2.54 -6.09 -0.34
CA LEU A 241 1.67 -6.07 0.84
C LEU A 241 0.75 -4.83 0.84
N ALA A 242 1.25 -3.66 0.45
CA ALA A 242 0.46 -2.45 0.28
C ALA A 242 -0.65 -2.61 -0.77
N ARG A 243 -0.37 -3.29 -1.89
CA ARG A 243 -1.40 -3.64 -2.89
C ARG A 243 -2.44 -4.59 -2.32
N PHE A 244 -2.01 -5.58 -1.54
CA PHE A 244 -2.91 -6.56 -0.92
C PHE A 244 -3.87 -5.92 0.09
N ILE A 245 -3.43 -4.89 0.83
CA ILE A 245 -4.33 -4.11 1.71
C ILE A 245 -5.55 -3.59 0.94
N HIS A 246 -5.39 -3.20 -0.32
CA HIS A 246 -6.51 -2.72 -1.14
C HIS A 246 -7.57 -3.80 -1.44
N GLN A 247 -7.25 -5.08 -1.29
CA GLN A 247 -8.17 -6.22 -1.47
C GLN A 247 -8.94 -6.59 -0.20
N LEU A 248 -8.55 -6.04 0.95
CA LEU A 248 -9.28 -6.16 2.21
C LEU A 248 -10.56 -5.29 2.14
N ARG A 249 -11.63 -5.86 1.57
CA ARG A 249 -12.89 -5.14 1.34
C ARG A 249 -14.08 -5.98 1.77
N SER A 250 -14.92 -5.40 2.63
CA SER A 250 -16.25 -5.89 2.94
C SER A 250 -17.33 -5.05 2.24
N SER A 251 -18.48 -5.68 2.00
CA SER A 251 -19.70 -5.01 1.54
C SER A 251 -20.35 -4.18 2.65
N VAL A 252 -20.11 -4.54 3.92
CA VAL A 252 -20.66 -3.89 5.10
C VAL A 252 -19.63 -2.92 5.69
N ALA A 253 -20.04 -1.67 5.92
CA ALA A 253 -19.15 -0.62 6.40
C ALA A 253 -18.60 -0.88 7.82
N ASP A 254 -19.41 -1.46 8.70
CA ASP A 254 -19.00 -1.80 10.07
C ASP A 254 -17.96 -2.94 10.06
N ASP A 255 -18.16 -3.96 9.22
CA ASP A 255 -17.18 -5.05 9.05
C ASP A 255 -15.88 -4.53 8.44
N GLN A 256 -15.96 -3.58 7.49
CA GLN A 256 -14.77 -2.90 6.96
C GLN A 256 -13.96 -2.23 8.08
N TYR A 257 -14.61 -1.59 9.05
CA TYR A 257 -13.91 -0.96 10.17
C TYR A 257 -13.20 -2.00 11.05
N LEU A 258 -13.82 -3.16 11.29
CA LEU A 258 -13.22 -4.27 12.02
C LEU A 258 -11.99 -4.84 11.30
N ILE A 259 -12.09 -5.03 9.97
CA ILE A 259 -10.97 -5.45 9.11
C ILE A 259 -9.80 -4.48 9.23
N LEU A 260 -10.05 -3.18 9.08
CA LEU A 260 -9.00 -2.15 9.18
C LEU A 260 -8.35 -2.13 10.56
N THR A 261 -9.15 -2.34 11.62
CA THR A 261 -8.65 -2.38 13.00
C THR A 261 -7.76 -3.59 13.24
N ALA A 262 -8.16 -4.77 12.78
CA ALA A 262 -7.38 -5.99 12.87
C ALA A 262 -6.09 -5.89 12.05
N ALA A 263 -6.18 -5.40 10.81
CA ALA A 263 -5.04 -5.18 9.93
C ALA A 263 -4.03 -4.22 10.56
N ARG A 264 -4.47 -3.09 11.14
CA ARG A 264 -3.57 -2.17 11.85
C ARG A 264 -2.84 -2.85 13.00
N LYS A 265 -3.53 -3.64 13.80
CA LYS A 265 -2.93 -4.30 14.98
C LYS A 265 -1.78 -5.22 14.56
N ILE A 266 -1.94 -5.94 13.46
CA ILE A 266 -0.94 -6.89 12.94
C ILE A 266 0.18 -6.15 12.19
N LEU A 267 -0.15 -5.21 11.29
CA LEU A 267 0.85 -4.42 10.55
C LEU A 267 1.67 -3.50 11.46
N GLY A 268 1.08 -3.07 12.58
CA GLY A 268 1.74 -2.26 13.60
C GLY A 268 2.81 -2.98 14.42
N SER A 269 2.99 -4.30 14.29
CA SER A 269 4.13 -5.00 14.89
C SER A 269 5.36 -5.10 13.97
N GLY A 270 5.25 -4.68 12.71
CA GLY A 270 6.27 -4.88 11.68
C GLY A 270 7.49 -3.96 11.70
N GLY A 271 7.65 -3.13 12.74
CA GLY A 271 8.75 -2.19 12.86
C GLY A 271 8.68 -0.97 11.92
N PRO A 272 9.54 0.05 12.13
CA PRO A 272 9.44 1.35 11.47
C PRO A 272 9.67 1.28 9.95
N GLN A 273 10.57 0.41 9.50
CA GLN A 273 10.93 0.29 8.08
C GLN A 273 9.83 -0.31 7.19
N ARG A 274 8.92 -1.12 7.76
CA ARG A 274 7.79 -1.72 7.04
C ARG A 274 6.53 -0.86 7.15
N MET A 275 6.34 -0.21 8.32
CA MET A 275 5.21 0.67 8.57
C MET A 275 5.09 1.82 7.56
N LYS A 276 6.22 2.37 7.07
CA LYS A 276 6.23 3.45 6.07
C LYS A 276 5.45 3.13 4.80
N TYR A 277 5.35 1.86 4.41
CA TYR A 277 4.70 1.44 3.17
C TYR A 277 3.30 0.86 3.41
N THR A 278 3.07 0.23 4.56
CA THR A 278 1.83 -0.52 4.84
C THR A 278 0.74 0.30 5.51
N LEU A 279 1.10 1.24 6.39
CA LEU A 279 0.11 2.06 7.09
C LEU A 279 -0.55 3.15 6.23
N PRO A 280 0.12 3.79 5.25
CA PRO A 280 -0.55 4.78 4.39
C PRO A 280 -1.72 4.21 3.57
N PRO A 281 -1.61 3.04 2.89
CA PRO A 281 -2.76 2.42 2.23
C PRO A 281 -3.95 2.17 3.17
N LEU A 282 -3.66 1.74 4.39
CA LEU A 282 -4.68 1.50 5.43
C LEU A 282 -5.39 2.80 5.84
N LEU A 283 -4.63 3.89 5.97
CA LEU A 283 -5.17 5.23 6.23
C LEU A 283 -6.07 5.71 5.09
N PHE A 284 -5.65 5.54 3.84
CA PHE A 284 -6.49 5.91 2.70
C PHE A 284 -7.77 5.09 2.62
N GLN A 285 -7.73 3.79 2.93
CA GLN A 285 -8.95 2.99 3.06
C GLN A 285 -9.85 3.46 4.21
N ALA A 286 -9.27 3.90 5.33
CA ALA A 286 -10.03 4.47 6.44
C ALA A 286 -10.69 5.80 6.03
N TYR A 287 -10.01 6.67 5.28
CA TYR A 287 -10.60 7.89 4.72
C TYR A 287 -11.73 7.58 3.74
N LEU A 288 -11.55 6.63 2.81
CA LEU A 288 -12.61 6.17 1.91
C LEU A 288 -13.82 5.62 2.68
N LEU A 289 -13.58 4.89 3.76
CA LEU A 289 -14.64 4.41 4.63
C LEU A 289 -15.39 5.58 5.30
N ALA A 290 -14.69 6.63 5.71
CA ALA A 290 -15.32 7.83 6.26
C ALA A 290 -16.22 8.54 5.23
N TYR A 291 -15.81 8.61 3.96
CA TYR A 291 -16.67 9.10 2.87
C TYR A 291 -17.90 8.21 2.66
N LYS A 292 -17.75 6.88 2.69
CA LYS A 292 -18.90 5.96 2.60
C LYS A 292 -19.91 6.16 3.72
N TYR A 293 -19.46 6.39 4.96
CA TYR A 293 -20.37 6.69 6.06
C TYR A 293 -21.15 8.00 5.85
N LYS A 294 -20.51 9.01 5.24
CA LYS A 294 -21.16 10.26 4.86
C LYS A 294 -22.25 10.05 3.81
N GLU A 295 -22.02 9.17 2.84
CA GLU A 295 -23.00 8.83 1.80
C GLU A 295 -24.19 8.04 2.35
N LEU A 296 -23.91 7.07 3.23
CA LEU A 296 -24.95 6.22 3.81
C LEU A 296 -25.83 6.94 4.84
N LYS A 297 -25.30 7.95 5.54
CA LYS A 297 -25.99 8.71 6.61
C LYS A 297 -26.78 7.82 7.59
N ASP A 298 -26.16 6.73 8.00
CA ASP A 298 -26.70 5.76 8.95
C ASP A 298 -26.89 6.38 10.36
N GLU A 299 -27.66 5.72 11.22
CA GLU A 299 -27.78 6.12 12.62
C GLU A 299 -26.39 6.14 13.29
N LYS A 300 -26.04 7.28 13.89
CA LYS A 300 -24.73 7.51 14.54
C LYS A 300 -23.53 7.56 13.58
N TRP A 301 -23.73 7.84 12.28
CA TRP A 301 -22.63 7.99 11.31
C TRP A 301 -21.54 8.97 11.79
N GLU A 302 -21.92 10.05 12.46
CA GLU A 302 -20.97 11.04 13.01
C GLU A 302 -20.04 10.45 14.08
N LYS A 303 -20.59 9.63 14.99
CA LYS A 303 -19.79 8.93 16.01
C LYS A 303 -18.88 7.88 15.37
N LYS A 304 -19.33 7.23 14.29
CA LYS A 304 -18.51 6.30 13.51
C LYS A 304 -17.36 7.05 12.81
N CYS A 305 -17.63 8.19 12.17
CA CYS A 305 -16.61 9.06 11.58
C CYS A 305 -15.58 9.54 12.61
N GLN A 306 -16.02 10.00 13.79
CA GLN A 306 -15.10 10.39 14.87
C GLN A 306 -14.16 9.25 15.28
N LYS A 307 -14.68 8.03 15.43
CA LYS A 307 -13.85 6.84 15.72
C LYS A 307 -12.85 6.55 14.61
N ILE A 308 -13.24 6.69 13.34
CA ILE A 308 -12.33 6.50 12.21
C ILE A 308 -11.21 7.53 12.22
N PHE A 309 -11.50 8.79 12.51
CA PHE A 309 -10.45 9.82 12.58
C PHE A 309 -9.57 9.66 13.82
N GLN A 310 -10.08 9.17 14.95
CA GLN A 310 -9.25 8.75 16.10
C GLN A 310 -8.33 7.57 15.73
N PHE A 311 -8.85 6.61 14.97
CA PHE A 311 -8.08 5.51 14.40
C PHE A 311 -6.98 6.05 13.46
N CYS A 312 -7.32 6.99 12.56
CA CYS A 312 -6.35 7.61 11.65
C CYS A 312 -5.27 8.37 12.42
N HIS A 313 -5.66 9.23 13.35
CA HIS A 313 -4.73 9.99 14.19
C HIS A 313 -3.73 9.07 14.88
N SER A 314 -4.22 8.04 15.58
CA SER A 314 -3.33 7.11 16.30
C SER A 314 -2.46 6.25 15.37
N THR A 315 -2.90 5.97 14.14
CA THR A 315 -2.07 5.30 13.12
C THR A 315 -0.97 6.25 12.61
N ILE A 316 -1.28 7.52 12.37
CA ILE A 316 -0.29 8.53 11.97
C ILE A 316 0.71 8.77 13.11
N THR A 317 0.27 8.84 14.38
CA THR A 317 1.17 8.94 15.53
C THR A 317 2.13 7.74 15.63
N ALA A 318 1.71 6.54 15.22
CA ALA A 318 2.61 5.39 15.16
C ALA A 318 3.71 5.57 14.09
N LEU A 319 3.39 6.22 12.96
CA LEU A 319 4.38 6.59 11.95
C LEU A 319 5.33 7.70 12.42
N VAL A 320 4.84 8.66 13.21
CA VAL A 320 5.69 9.68 13.83
C VAL A 320 6.72 9.03 14.77
N LYS A 321 6.27 8.06 15.58
CA LYS A 321 7.17 7.26 16.45
C LYS A 321 8.17 6.40 15.68
N ALA A 322 7.92 6.16 14.40
CA ALA A 322 8.84 5.47 13.50
C ALA A 322 9.87 6.41 12.86
N GLU A 323 10.06 7.62 13.40
CA GLU A 323 11.02 8.65 12.95
C GLU A 323 10.79 9.11 11.50
N LEU A 324 9.54 9.05 11.03
CA LEU A 324 9.12 9.62 9.75
C LEU A 324 8.52 11.00 9.99
N ALA A 325 9.10 12.05 9.40
CA ALA A 325 8.59 13.42 9.54
C ALA A 325 7.68 13.83 8.37
N GLU A 326 8.18 13.63 7.16
CA GLU A 326 7.59 14.15 5.93
C GLU A 326 6.29 13.45 5.50
N LEU A 327 6.21 12.13 5.71
CA LEU A 327 5.05 11.34 5.32
C LEU A 327 3.87 11.57 6.28
N PRO A 328 4.02 11.51 7.62
CA PRO A 328 2.96 11.83 8.56
C PRO A 328 2.40 13.24 8.40
N LEU A 329 3.24 14.24 8.13
CA LEU A 329 2.79 15.60 7.86
C LEU A 329 1.78 15.63 6.70
N ARG A 330 2.10 15.00 5.57
CA ARG A 330 1.18 14.93 4.42
C ARG A 330 -0.10 14.16 4.76
N LEU A 331 -0.01 13.10 5.55
CA LEU A 331 -1.17 12.31 5.99
C LEU A 331 -2.09 13.08 6.94
N PHE A 332 -1.54 13.91 7.83
CA PHE A 332 -2.33 14.81 8.68
C PHE A 332 -3.04 15.87 7.85
N LEU A 333 -2.36 16.47 6.87
CA LEU A 333 -2.97 17.47 5.99
C LEU A 333 -4.09 16.89 5.12
N GLN A 334 -3.89 15.69 4.57
CA GLN A 334 -4.96 14.97 3.84
C GLN A 334 -6.12 14.57 4.78
N GLY A 335 -5.82 14.20 6.02
CA GLY A 335 -6.83 13.95 7.05
C GLY A 335 -7.67 15.21 7.33
N ALA A 336 -7.03 16.37 7.49
CA ALA A 336 -7.71 17.65 7.70
C ALA A 336 -8.64 18.01 6.53
N LEU A 337 -8.22 17.81 5.28
CA LEU A 337 -9.07 18.01 4.11
C LEU A 337 -10.25 17.04 4.08
N ALA A 338 -10.03 15.76 4.42
CA ALA A 338 -11.11 14.79 4.48
C ALA A 338 -12.14 15.12 5.57
N ILE A 339 -11.69 15.63 6.72
CA ILE A 339 -12.56 16.09 7.82
C ILE A 339 -13.42 17.27 7.37
N ASP A 340 -12.82 18.27 6.71
CA ASP A 340 -13.52 19.44 6.15
C ASP A 340 -14.61 19.03 5.17
N GLN A 341 -14.29 18.11 4.24
CA GLN A 341 -15.26 17.65 3.27
C GLN A 341 -16.41 16.86 3.89
N ILE A 342 -16.18 16.09 4.96
CA ILE A 342 -17.21 15.24 5.57
C ILE A 342 -18.19 16.06 6.43
N GLY A 343 -17.68 16.95 7.30
CA GLY A 343 -18.49 17.86 8.12
C GLY A 343 -19.41 17.18 9.15
N PHE A 344 -18.84 16.46 10.14
CA PHE A 344 -19.56 15.84 11.28
C PHE A 344 -19.52 16.74 12.53
N GLU A 345 -20.48 16.70 13.48
CA GLU A 345 -20.63 17.68 14.61
C GLU A 345 -19.37 18.22 15.34
N ASN A 346 -18.25 17.48 15.43
CA ASN A 346 -16.99 17.92 16.04
C ASN A 346 -15.82 18.07 15.04
N HIS A 347 -16.11 18.24 13.76
CA HIS A 347 -15.11 18.22 12.70
C HIS A 347 -14.08 19.34 12.81
N GLU A 348 -14.49 20.54 13.26
CA GLU A 348 -13.60 21.68 13.42
C GLU A 348 -12.47 21.41 14.42
N THR A 349 -12.81 20.92 15.63
CA THR A 349 -11.81 20.62 16.66
C THR A 349 -10.84 19.52 16.23
N VAL A 350 -11.34 18.48 15.55
CA VAL A 350 -10.49 17.39 15.06
C VAL A 350 -9.60 17.86 13.91
N ALA A 351 -10.10 18.69 13.00
CA ALA A 351 -9.29 19.28 11.94
C ALA A 351 -8.20 20.21 12.50
N TYR A 352 -8.52 20.99 13.53
CA TYR A 352 -7.56 21.86 14.21
C TYR A 352 -6.44 21.05 14.86
N GLU A 353 -6.78 19.96 15.56
CA GLU A 353 -5.78 19.05 16.13
C GLU A 353 -4.86 18.47 15.05
N PHE A 354 -5.41 18.01 13.91
CA PHE A 354 -4.61 17.49 12.79
C PHE A 354 -3.66 18.55 12.23
N MET A 355 -4.13 19.79 12.06
CA MET A 355 -3.29 20.91 11.60
C MET A 355 -2.21 21.26 12.63
N SER A 356 -2.55 21.30 13.92
CA SER A 356 -1.60 21.58 15.01
C SER A 356 -0.50 20.53 15.07
N GLN A 357 -0.85 19.23 14.97
CA GLN A 357 0.12 18.14 14.93
C GLN A 357 1.03 18.23 13.69
N ALA A 358 0.49 18.63 12.53
CA ALA A 358 1.29 18.87 11.33
C ALA A 358 2.28 20.04 11.51
N PHE A 359 1.88 21.12 12.21
CA PHE A 359 2.78 22.21 12.56
C PHE A 359 3.86 21.79 13.55
N SER A 360 3.52 21.02 14.59
CA SER A 360 4.52 20.49 15.53
C SER A 360 5.56 19.64 14.82
N LEU A 361 5.15 18.74 13.91
CA LEU A 361 6.08 17.95 13.10
C LEU A 361 6.97 18.82 12.19
N TYR A 362 6.41 19.88 11.61
CA TYR A 362 7.17 20.81 10.79
C TYR A 362 8.24 21.55 11.62
N GLU A 363 7.91 21.99 12.83
CA GLU A 363 8.82 22.75 13.70
C GLU A 363 9.91 21.88 14.34
N ASP A 364 9.57 20.64 14.74
CA ASP A 364 10.46 19.78 15.52
C ASP A 364 11.34 18.87 14.66
N GLU A 365 10.81 18.26 13.59
CA GLU A 365 11.45 17.15 12.89
C GLU A 365 12.00 17.52 11.49
N ILE A 366 11.40 18.50 10.80
CA ILE A 366 11.80 18.87 9.43
C ILE A 366 12.92 19.92 9.48
N SER A 367 14.16 19.47 9.28
CA SER A 367 15.35 20.34 9.29
C SER A 367 15.86 20.76 7.91
N ASP A 368 15.60 19.97 6.86
CA ASP A 368 16.07 20.30 5.52
C ASP A 368 15.35 21.53 4.93
N SER A 369 16.11 22.49 4.41
CA SER A 369 15.57 23.76 3.91
C SER A 369 14.62 23.60 2.72
N LYS A 370 14.86 22.61 1.83
CA LYS A 370 13.96 22.39 0.68
C LYS A 370 12.69 21.68 1.14
N ALA A 371 12.81 20.68 2.00
CA ALA A 371 11.68 20.00 2.62
C ALA A 371 10.82 20.96 3.45
N GLN A 372 11.43 21.89 4.20
CA GLN A 372 10.71 22.93 4.95
C GLN A 372 9.87 23.81 4.02
N LEU A 373 10.44 24.32 2.92
CA LEU A 373 9.69 25.12 1.96
C LEU A 373 8.54 24.33 1.32
N ALA A 374 8.78 23.08 0.94
CA ALA A 374 7.75 22.22 0.37
C ALA A 374 6.62 21.95 1.39
N ALA A 375 6.96 21.63 2.64
CA ALA A 375 6.01 21.38 3.71
C ALA A 375 5.17 22.62 4.02
N ILE A 376 5.78 23.79 4.21
CA ILE A 376 5.02 25.01 4.51
C ILE A 376 4.14 25.44 3.34
N THR A 377 4.61 25.29 2.10
CA THR A 377 3.79 25.57 0.91
C THR A 377 2.57 24.64 0.85
N LEU A 378 2.74 23.37 1.21
CA LEU A 378 1.65 22.39 1.28
C LEU A 378 0.68 22.70 2.42
N ILE A 379 1.18 23.07 3.61
CA ILE A 379 0.33 23.52 4.74
C ILE A 379 -0.51 24.73 4.31
N VAL A 380 0.11 25.72 3.66
CA VAL A 380 -0.58 26.92 3.15
C VAL A 380 -1.65 26.53 2.12
N GLY A 381 -1.33 25.71 1.13
CA GLY A 381 -2.30 25.25 0.14
C GLY A 381 -3.45 24.40 0.74
N THR A 382 -3.16 23.65 1.80
CA THR A 382 -4.18 22.89 2.54
C THR A 382 -5.13 23.84 3.29
N LEU A 383 -4.57 24.81 4.01
CA LEU A 383 -5.34 25.80 4.77
C LEU A 383 -6.18 26.71 3.86
N GLU A 384 -5.72 26.99 2.65
CA GLU A 384 -6.52 27.72 1.65
C GLU A 384 -7.78 26.95 1.23
N GLN A 385 -7.69 25.63 1.10
CA GLN A 385 -8.81 24.78 0.69
C GLN A 385 -9.80 24.48 1.80
N ILE A 386 -9.34 24.41 3.05
CA ILE A 386 -10.20 24.13 4.20
C ILE A 386 -11.17 25.29 4.45
N SER A 387 -12.44 24.96 4.70
CA SER A 387 -13.51 25.93 4.93
C SER A 387 -14.17 25.80 6.31
N CYS A 388 -13.79 24.78 7.10
CA CYS A 388 -14.46 24.41 8.34
C CYS A 388 -14.09 25.26 9.56
N PHE A 389 -13.02 26.06 9.51
CA PHE A 389 -12.56 26.82 10.67
C PHE A 389 -13.38 28.09 10.88
N SER A 390 -13.80 28.30 12.13
CA SER A 390 -14.27 29.60 12.61
C SER A 390 -13.14 30.64 12.58
N GLU A 391 -13.50 31.91 12.64
CA GLU A 391 -12.52 33.02 12.63
C GLU A 391 -11.52 32.90 13.79
N GLU A 392 -11.99 32.44 14.96
CA GLU A 392 -11.17 32.26 16.17
C GLU A 392 -10.04 31.24 15.98
N ASN A 393 -10.27 30.18 15.19
CA ASN A 393 -9.28 29.15 14.90
C ASN A 393 -8.49 29.41 13.61
N SER A 394 -9.11 30.08 12.64
CA SER A 394 -8.49 30.40 11.34
C SER A 394 -7.38 31.44 11.45
N ASP A 395 -7.61 32.53 12.20
CA ASP A 395 -6.63 33.63 12.33
C ASP A 395 -5.30 33.20 12.97
N PRO A 396 -5.29 32.41 14.07
CA PRO A 396 -4.07 31.85 14.63
C PRO A 396 -3.28 30.99 13.64
N LEU A 397 -3.95 30.09 12.91
CA LEU A 397 -3.30 29.20 11.93
C LEU A 397 -2.69 30.00 10.77
N ARG A 398 -3.41 30.99 10.23
CA ARG A 398 -2.90 31.88 9.16
C ARG A 398 -1.69 32.69 9.63
N THR A 399 -1.75 33.20 10.86
CA THR A 399 -0.63 33.94 11.46
C THR A 399 0.57 33.02 11.71
N GLN A 400 0.34 31.80 12.17
CA GLN A 400 1.37 30.79 12.38
C GLN A 400 2.04 30.39 11.06
N CYS A 401 1.28 30.18 9.98
CA CYS A 401 1.82 30.01 8.61
C CYS A 401 2.77 31.16 8.24
N ALA A 402 2.33 32.41 8.42
CA ALA A 402 3.12 33.59 8.06
C ALA A 402 4.39 33.73 8.93
N LEU A 403 4.33 33.33 10.20
CA LEU A 403 5.48 33.27 11.10
C LEU A 403 6.46 32.18 10.67
N ALA A 404 5.98 30.97 10.44
CA ALA A 404 6.77 29.82 9.97
C ALA A 404 7.47 30.12 8.63
N ALA A 405 6.76 30.69 7.66
CA ALA A 405 7.35 31.13 6.40
C ALA A 405 8.46 32.17 6.58
N SER A 406 8.31 33.09 7.56
CA SER A 406 9.35 34.08 7.85
C SER A 406 10.54 33.57 8.64
N LYS A 407 10.44 32.39 9.25
CA LYS A 407 11.52 31.72 9.99
C LYS A 407 12.36 30.77 9.10
N LEU A 408 12.01 30.56 7.84
CA LEU A 408 12.79 29.73 6.90
C LEU A 408 14.25 30.20 6.84
N LEU A 409 15.23 29.32 6.63
CA LEU A 409 16.64 29.72 6.70
C LEU A 409 17.08 30.62 5.53
N LYS A 410 16.67 30.28 4.31
CA LYS A 410 17.10 30.95 3.07
C LYS A 410 16.19 32.13 2.75
N LYS A 411 16.78 33.29 2.42
CA LYS A 411 16.04 34.53 2.09
C LYS A 411 15.11 34.40 0.86
N PRO A 412 15.52 33.74 -0.25
CA PRO A 412 14.61 33.53 -1.37
C PRO A 412 13.38 32.68 -0.98
N ASP A 413 13.60 31.64 -0.19
CA ASP A 413 12.54 30.74 0.28
C ASP A 413 11.61 31.45 1.28
N GLN A 414 12.15 32.27 2.19
CA GLN A 414 11.36 33.18 3.04
C GLN A 414 10.47 34.11 2.21
N CYS A 415 11.02 34.72 1.15
CA CYS A 415 10.28 35.64 0.29
C CYS A 415 9.13 34.94 -0.42
N ARG A 416 9.41 33.78 -1.04
CA ARG A 416 8.40 32.95 -1.72
C ARG A 416 7.33 32.45 -0.74
N GLY A 417 7.73 31.91 0.41
CA GLY A 417 6.79 31.44 1.43
C GLY A 417 5.86 32.54 1.94
N VAL A 418 6.39 33.74 2.24
CA VAL A 418 5.59 34.89 2.69
C VAL A 418 4.66 35.40 1.58
N ALA A 419 5.10 35.36 0.31
CA ALA A 419 4.26 35.67 -0.82
C ALA A 419 3.11 34.66 -0.94
N THR A 420 3.37 33.35 -0.82
CA THR A 420 2.31 32.33 -0.84
C THR A 420 1.32 32.51 0.33
N CYS A 421 1.80 32.85 1.53
CA CYS A 421 0.92 33.13 2.67
C CYS A 421 -0.03 34.32 2.44
N SER A 422 0.25 35.22 1.48
CA SER A 422 -0.67 36.32 1.17
C SER A 422 -2.00 35.81 0.59
N HIS A 423 -2.01 34.66 -0.10
CA HIS A 423 -3.23 34.05 -0.62
C HIS A 423 -4.18 33.61 0.50
N LEU A 424 -3.67 33.20 1.66
CA LEU A 424 -4.51 32.81 2.81
C LEU A 424 -5.43 33.93 3.29
N PHE A 425 -5.01 35.18 3.16
CA PHE A 425 -5.80 36.34 3.58
C PHE A 425 -6.78 36.80 2.49
N TRP A 426 -6.58 36.37 1.25
CA TRP A 426 -7.45 36.72 0.13
C TRP A 426 -8.44 35.58 -0.18
N SER A 427 -7.96 34.49 -0.77
CA SER A 427 -8.75 33.34 -1.24
C SER A 427 -9.04 32.29 -0.15
N GLY A 428 -8.45 32.44 1.04
CA GLY A 428 -8.69 31.53 2.15
C GLY A 428 -10.16 31.54 2.58
N LYS A 429 -10.79 30.37 2.57
CA LYS A 429 -12.19 30.21 2.97
C LYS A 429 -12.31 30.12 4.48
N SER A 430 -13.38 30.68 5.05
CA SER A 430 -13.72 30.52 6.46
C SER A 430 -15.22 30.33 6.63
N LEU A 431 -15.61 29.67 7.73
CA LEU A 431 -17.00 29.56 8.15
C LEU A 431 -17.63 30.95 8.42
N ALA A 432 -16.82 31.91 8.90
CA ALA A 432 -17.26 33.28 9.17
C ALA A 432 -17.59 34.07 7.89
N SER A 433 -16.91 33.74 6.79
CA SER A 433 -17.21 34.27 5.44
C SER A 433 -18.23 33.42 4.69
N ASN A 434 -19.01 32.56 5.37
CA ASN A 434 -20.01 31.70 4.73
C ASN A 434 -19.42 30.75 3.65
N ARG A 435 -18.15 30.34 3.80
CA ARG A 435 -17.31 29.62 2.82
C ARG A 435 -16.87 30.43 1.59
N GLU A 436 -17.01 31.75 1.63
CA GLU A 436 -16.49 32.68 0.64
C GLU A 436 -15.08 33.15 1.01
N GLU A 437 -14.43 33.84 0.07
CA GLU A 437 -13.07 34.37 0.19
C GLU A 437 -13.01 35.50 1.23
N THR A 438 -12.03 35.48 2.14
CA THR A 438 -11.94 36.45 3.25
C THR A 438 -11.58 37.89 2.82
N HIS A 439 -11.11 38.10 1.58
CA HIS A 439 -10.84 39.41 0.96
C HIS A 439 -10.16 40.47 1.87
N ASP A 440 -9.23 40.06 2.74
CA ASP A 440 -8.51 40.97 3.66
C ASP A 440 -7.36 41.70 2.95
N GLY A 441 -7.69 42.70 2.14
CA GLY A 441 -6.72 43.45 1.33
C GLY A 441 -5.56 44.08 2.12
N LYS A 442 -5.79 44.47 3.38
CA LYS A 442 -4.75 45.07 4.25
C LYS A 442 -3.64 44.07 4.61
N ARG A 443 -4.02 42.87 5.06
CA ARG A 443 -3.08 41.81 5.47
C ARG A 443 -2.29 41.28 4.27
N VAL A 444 -2.95 41.19 3.10
CA VAL A 444 -2.28 40.86 1.82
C VAL A 444 -1.13 41.85 1.53
N VAL A 445 -1.41 43.15 1.59
CA VAL A 445 -0.39 44.19 1.33
C VAL A 445 0.72 44.16 2.38
N GLU A 446 0.42 43.86 3.64
CA GLU A 446 1.44 43.69 4.68
C GLU A 446 2.38 42.51 4.39
N CYS A 447 1.85 41.36 3.97
CA CYS A 447 2.62 40.20 3.54
C CYS A 447 3.51 40.54 2.33
N LEU A 448 2.96 41.18 1.29
CA LEU A 448 3.73 41.54 0.10
C LEU A 448 4.80 42.61 0.40
N LYS A 449 4.52 43.58 1.28
CA LYS A 449 5.52 44.55 1.77
C LYS A 449 6.61 43.87 2.61
N LYS A 450 6.28 42.81 3.35
CA LYS A 450 7.26 41.98 4.07
C LYS A 450 8.11 41.19 3.07
N GLY A 451 7.51 40.60 2.04
CA GLY A 451 8.21 39.95 0.93
C GLY A 451 9.21 40.87 0.23
N LEU A 452 8.80 42.09 -0.14
CA LEU A 452 9.70 43.10 -0.73
C LEU A 452 10.88 43.48 0.19
N ARG A 453 10.65 43.55 1.51
CA ARG A 453 11.72 43.80 2.49
C ARG A 453 12.71 42.63 2.57
N ILE A 454 12.23 41.39 2.50
CA ILE A 454 13.06 40.19 2.50
C ILE A 454 13.85 40.07 1.19
N ALA A 455 13.22 40.34 0.04
CA ALA A 455 13.90 40.34 -1.27
C ALA A 455 15.08 41.31 -1.30
N LYS A 456 14.94 42.51 -0.69
CA LYS A 456 16.05 43.48 -0.54
C LYS A 456 17.18 43.02 0.38
N GLN A 457 16.96 42.03 1.24
CA GLN A 457 17.98 41.46 2.11
C GLN A 457 18.74 40.32 1.43
N CYS A 458 18.36 39.93 0.21
CA CYS A 458 19.13 39.00 -0.60
C CYS A 458 20.43 39.66 -1.06
N MET A 459 21.55 38.97 -0.88
CA MET A 459 22.87 39.48 -1.26
C MET A 459 23.13 39.34 -2.77
N ASP A 460 22.51 38.34 -3.41
CA ASP A 460 22.62 38.09 -4.84
C ASP A 460 21.60 38.94 -5.60
N VAL A 461 22.12 39.85 -6.43
CA VAL A 461 21.32 40.80 -7.23
C VAL A 461 20.48 40.06 -8.28
N SER A 462 20.98 38.97 -8.87
CA SER A 462 20.23 38.18 -9.87
C SER A 462 18.97 37.57 -9.23
N VAL A 463 19.15 36.89 -8.10
CA VAL A 463 18.04 36.30 -7.33
C VAL A 463 17.11 37.38 -6.80
N GLN A 464 17.63 38.54 -6.39
CA GLN A 464 16.82 39.66 -5.94
C GLN A 464 15.90 40.18 -7.06
N VAL A 465 16.41 40.39 -8.27
CA VAL A 465 15.60 40.83 -9.43
C VAL A 465 14.56 39.78 -9.78
N GLN A 466 14.94 38.49 -9.80
CA GLN A 466 13.99 37.39 -10.00
C GLN A 466 12.85 37.43 -8.97
N LEU A 467 13.15 37.61 -7.69
CA LEU A 467 12.14 37.69 -6.63
C LEU A 467 11.25 38.93 -6.78
N PHE A 468 11.78 40.07 -7.27
CA PHE A 468 10.94 41.23 -7.56
C PHE A 468 9.97 40.97 -8.71
N VAL A 469 10.39 40.27 -9.76
CA VAL A 469 9.50 39.85 -10.86
C VAL A 469 8.43 38.88 -10.35
N GLU A 470 8.80 37.89 -9.54
CA GLU A 470 7.85 36.96 -8.92
C GLU A 470 6.85 37.70 -8.02
N LEU A 471 7.31 38.63 -7.16
CA LEU A 471 6.43 39.44 -6.32
C LEU A 471 5.53 40.37 -7.14
N LEU A 472 6.04 40.95 -8.24
CA LEU A 472 5.25 41.77 -9.16
C LEU A 472 4.08 40.94 -9.71
N ASN A 473 4.32 39.69 -10.14
CA ASN A 473 3.24 38.81 -10.60
C ASN A 473 2.20 38.54 -9.50
N HIS A 474 2.59 38.42 -8.23
CA HIS A 474 1.65 38.30 -7.11
C HIS A 474 0.84 39.60 -6.91
N TYR A 475 1.47 40.78 -7.00
CA TYR A 475 0.75 42.06 -6.96
C TYR A 475 -0.26 42.18 -8.11
N ILE A 476 0.12 41.76 -9.32
CA ILE A 476 -0.76 41.76 -10.50
C ILE A 476 -1.94 40.82 -10.26
N TYR A 477 -1.71 39.62 -9.71
CA TYR A 477 -2.79 38.68 -9.39
C TYR A 477 -3.82 39.29 -8.43
N PHE A 478 -3.40 39.91 -7.33
CA PHE A 478 -4.33 40.54 -6.39
C PHE A 478 -5.00 41.79 -6.96
N PHE A 479 -4.32 42.53 -7.84
CA PHE A 479 -4.92 43.64 -8.58
C PHE A 479 -6.03 43.15 -9.51
N GLU A 480 -5.77 42.10 -10.29
CA GLU A 480 -6.76 41.46 -11.19
C GLU A 480 -7.97 40.92 -10.44
N LYS A 481 -7.78 40.44 -9.21
CA LYS A 481 -8.84 39.92 -8.36
C LYS A 481 -9.68 41.00 -7.66
N GLY A 482 -9.44 42.29 -7.90
CA GLY A 482 -10.25 43.37 -7.33
C GLY A 482 -9.81 43.86 -5.95
N ASN A 483 -8.53 43.72 -5.60
CA ASN A 483 -8.04 44.26 -4.32
C ASN A 483 -7.81 45.77 -4.38
N ASP A 484 -8.75 46.55 -3.84
CA ASP A 484 -8.69 48.02 -3.77
C ASP A 484 -7.44 48.58 -3.07
N GLN A 485 -6.75 47.78 -2.24
CA GLN A 485 -5.56 48.21 -1.52
C GLN A 485 -4.28 48.13 -2.37
N VAL A 486 -4.30 47.38 -3.49
CA VAL A 486 -3.20 47.32 -4.44
C VAL A 486 -3.42 48.43 -5.47
N SER A 487 -2.77 49.57 -5.28
CA SER A 487 -2.88 50.66 -6.25
C SER A 487 -1.90 50.50 -7.41
N VAL A 488 -2.27 51.05 -8.56
CA VAL A 488 -1.41 51.19 -9.76
C VAL A 488 -0.06 51.84 -9.43
N GLN A 489 -0.04 52.75 -8.44
CA GLN A 489 1.20 53.38 -7.96
C GLN A 489 2.19 52.36 -7.36
N VAL A 490 1.71 51.33 -6.66
CA VAL A 490 2.58 50.28 -6.09
C VAL A 490 3.16 49.41 -7.20
N LEU A 491 2.36 49.10 -8.23
CA LEU A 491 2.83 48.36 -9.41
C LEU A 491 3.93 49.15 -10.15
N ASN A 492 3.69 50.43 -10.45
CA ASN A 492 4.68 51.29 -11.09
C ASN A 492 5.97 51.42 -10.27
N GLN A 493 5.88 51.49 -8.93
CA GLN A 493 7.05 51.52 -8.06
C GLN A 493 7.86 50.22 -8.08
N VAL A 494 7.23 49.06 -8.24
CA VAL A 494 7.94 47.78 -8.33
C VAL A 494 8.53 47.60 -9.73
N ILE A 495 7.78 47.95 -10.78
CA ILE A 495 8.26 47.95 -12.18
C ILE A 495 9.47 48.89 -12.34
N GLY A 496 9.40 50.11 -11.81
CA GLY A 496 10.50 51.07 -11.84
C GLY A 496 11.78 50.51 -11.21
N LYS A 497 11.67 49.89 -10.03
CA LYS A 497 12.81 49.22 -9.36
C LYS A 497 13.38 48.08 -10.19
N ILE A 498 12.54 47.26 -10.83
CA ILE A 498 13.04 46.17 -11.69
C ILE A 498 13.80 46.75 -12.88
N LYS A 499 13.28 47.80 -13.54
CA LYS A 499 13.95 48.47 -14.67
C LYS A 499 15.28 49.12 -14.29
N GLU A 500 15.42 49.63 -13.07
CA GLU A 500 16.66 50.21 -12.56
C GLU A 500 17.73 49.14 -12.28
N GLU A 501 17.34 47.97 -11.77
CA GLU A 501 18.27 46.90 -11.37
C GLU A 501 18.60 45.92 -12.51
N LEU A 502 17.71 45.73 -13.48
CA LEU A 502 17.90 44.80 -14.60
C LEU A 502 19.18 45.06 -15.43
N PRO A 503 19.58 46.31 -15.75
CA PRO A 503 20.80 46.60 -16.51
C PRO A 503 22.08 46.40 -15.70
N ASN A 504 21.99 46.35 -14.37
CA ASN A 504 23.15 46.18 -13.48
C ASN A 504 23.59 44.71 -13.35
N LEU A 505 22.83 43.78 -13.94
CA LEU A 505 23.13 42.35 -13.92
C LEU A 505 24.18 42.00 -14.98
N GLU A 506 25.12 41.13 -14.61
CA GLU A 506 26.05 40.54 -15.58
C GLU A 506 25.27 39.68 -16.60
N SER A 507 25.71 39.72 -17.86
CA SER A 507 25.08 38.95 -18.93
C SER A 507 25.35 37.45 -18.74
N SER A 508 24.35 36.73 -18.24
CA SER A 508 24.35 35.29 -18.06
C SER A 508 23.07 34.67 -18.62
N ASP A 509 23.05 33.34 -18.83
CA ASP A 509 21.85 32.61 -19.26
C ASP A 509 20.66 32.81 -18.30
N GLU A 510 20.93 32.94 -16.98
CA GLU A 510 19.90 33.22 -15.97
C GLU A 510 19.32 34.63 -16.13
N THR A 511 20.18 35.62 -16.40
CA THR A 511 19.78 37.01 -16.62
C THR A 511 18.93 37.16 -17.88
N GLU A 512 19.21 36.38 -18.95
CA GLU A 512 18.35 36.33 -20.14
C GLU A 512 16.96 35.75 -19.83
N GLN A 513 16.89 34.71 -18.99
CA GLN A 513 15.61 34.13 -18.56
C GLN A 513 14.80 35.11 -17.72
N ILE A 514 15.43 35.81 -16.77
CA ILE A 514 14.76 36.84 -15.95
C ILE A 514 14.25 37.98 -16.83
N THR A 515 15.05 38.42 -17.81
CA THR A 515 14.66 39.47 -18.76
C THR A 515 13.48 39.03 -19.63
N LYS A 516 13.49 37.79 -20.15
CA LYS A 516 12.35 37.23 -20.88
C LYS A 516 11.10 37.13 -20.00
N HIS A 517 11.24 36.68 -18.76
CA HIS A 517 10.13 36.60 -17.81
C HIS A 517 9.52 37.98 -17.55
N PHE A 518 10.35 38.99 -17.27
CA PHE A 518 9.88 40.36 -17.07
C PHE A 518 9.19 40.93 -18.32
N ASN A 519 9.77 40.73 -19.51
CA ASN A 519 9.15 41.17 -20.76
C ASN A 519 7.78 40.52 -20.99
N ASN A 520 7.65 39.22 -20.72
CA ASN A 520 6.36 38.52 -20.80
C ASN A 520 5.35 39.07 -19.78
N THR A 521 5.77 39.41 -18.56
CA THR A 521 4.91 40.08 -17.56
C THR A 521 4.44 41.45 -18.06
N LEU A 522 5.32 42.23 -18.70
CA LEU A 522 4.93 43.52 -19.28
C LEU A 522 3.99 43.36 -20.48
N GLU A 523 4.21 42.36 -21.33
CA GLU A 523 3.30 42.01 -22.43
C GLU A 523 1.92 41.58 -21.92
N HIS A 524 1.86 40.78 -20.85
CA HIS A 524 0.61 40.44 -20.17
C HIS A 524 -0.13 41.68 -19.68
N LEU A 525 0.56 42.60 -19.01
CA LEU A 525 -0.02 43.87 -18.58
C LEU A 525 -0.53 44.73 -19.75
N ARG A 526 0.21 44.79 -20.87
CA ARG A 526 -0.22 45.49 -22.09
C ARG A 526 -1.46 44.85 -22.70
N SER A 527 -1.51 43.53 -22.79
CA SER A 527 -2.67 42.78 -23.28
C SER A 527 -3.92 43.06 -22.44
N ARG A 528 -3.78 43.06 -21.10
CA ARG A 528 -4.87 43.40 -20.17
C ARG A 528 -5.32 44.85 -20.26
N LEU A 529 -4.42 45.79 -20.57
CA LEU A 529 -4.76 47.20 -20.87
C LEU A 529 -5.55 47.34 -22.18
N GLU A 530 -5.21 46.55 -23.20
CA GLU A 530 -5.85 46.59 -24.52
C GLU A 530 -7.20 45.84 -24.56
N THR A 531 -7.38 44.84 -23.69
CA THR A 531 -8.63 44.07 -23.53
C THR A 531 -9.09 44.07 -22.06
N PRO A 532 -9.78 45.12 -21.60
CA PRO A 532 -10.37 45.11 -20.26
C PRO A 532 -11.53 44.09 -20.21
N ASP A 533 -11.47 43.16 -19.27
CA ASP A 533 -12.62 42.31 -18.93
C ASP A 533 -13.77 43.22 -18.48
N ALA A 534 -15.02 42.89 -18.88
CA ALA A 534 -16.19 43.75 -18.68
C ALA A 534 -16.53 44.06 -17.19
N ASP A 535 -15.91 43.33 -16.26
CA ASP A 535 -16.00 43.50 -14.79
C ASP A 535 -14.62 43.75 -14.12
N GLY A 536 -13.57 44.06 -14.89
CA GLY A 536 -12.18 44.21 -14.42
C GLY A 536 -11.78 45.61 -13.94
N VAL A 537 -10.88 45.68 -12.96
CA VAL A 537 -10.33 46.92 -12.37
C VAL A 537 -9.70 47.82 -13.43
N SER A 538 -9.93 49.14 -13.35
CA SER A 538 -9.33 50.11 -14.28
C SER A 538 -7.79 50.15 -14.11
N TYR A 539 -7.06 49.82 -15.17
CA TYR A 539 -5.61 49.93 -15.27
C TYR A 539 -5.12 51.36 -15.59
N GLU A 540 -5.99 52.37 -15.49
CA GLU A 540 -5.64 53.76 -15.79
C GLU A 540 -4.48 54.26 -14.90
N GLY A 541 -3.36 54.60 -15.54
CA GLY A 541 -2.16 55.14 -14.88
C GLY A 541 -0.95 54.20 -14.77
N LEU A 542 -0.98 53.02 -15.37
CA LEU A 542 0.18 52.12 -15.45
C LEU A 542 1.24 52.68 -16.42
N GLU A 543 2.44 52.92 -15.92
CA GLU A 543 3.59 53.35 -16.73
C GLU A 543 4.44 52.12 -17.09
N ILE A 544 4.10 51.48 -18.22
CA ILE A 544 4.79 50.29 -18.75
C ILE A 544 6.07 50.63 -19.50
#